data_AF-A0A520AAR8-F1
#
_entry.id   AF-A0A520AAR8-F1
#
_cell.length_a   1.000
_cell.length_b   1.000
_cell.length_c   1.000
_cell.angle_alpha   90.00
_cell.angle_beta   90.00
_cell.angle_gamma   90.00
#
_symmetry.space_group_name_H-M   'P 1'
#
loop_
_entity.id
_entity.type
_entity.pdbx_description
1 polymer ?
#
loop_
_entity_poly.entity_id
_entity_poly.type
_entity_poly.pdbx_seq_one_letter_code
_entity_poly.pdbx_strand_id
1 'polypeptide(L)' 'MKRLLMSLAAIVAATGTTYAQSYAPDALRFSQTNFGSTARFKGMAGAQIGVGGDMGSLTSNPAGLGLFT' A
#
# COMPACT_ATOMS: atom_id res chain seq x y z
N MET A 1 -49.94 -1.43 12.06
CA MET A 1 -49.15 -0.20 12.36
C MET A 1 -48.14 -0.42 13.48
N LYS A 2 -48.53 -0.53 14.76
CA LYS A 2 -47.60 -0.63 15.90
C LYS A 2 -46.62 -1.81 15.87
N ARG A 3 -47.06 -2.97 15.37
CA ARG A 3 -46.19 -4.16 15.21
C ARG A 3 -45.11 -3.97 14.14
N LEU A 4 -45.44 -3.20 13.10
CA LEU A 4 -44.51 -2.89 12.00
C LEU A 4 -43.41 -1.92 12.47
N LEU A 5 -43.80 -0.94 13.30
CA LEU A 5 -42.88 -0.02 13.97
C LEU A 5 -41.91 -0.74 14.92
N MET A 6 -42.42 -1.71 15.69
CA MET A 6 -41.60 -2.54 16.58
C MET A 6 -40.59 -3.40 15.81
N SER A 7 -41.01 -4.03 14.71
CA SER A 7 -40.09 -4.81 13.86
C SER A 7 -39.04 -3.94 13.18
N LEU A 8 -39.38 -2.71 12.78
CA LEU A 8 -38.43 -1.78 12.17
C LEU A 8 -37.36 -1.32 13.19
N ALA A 9 -37.80 -1.00 14.41
CA ALA A 9 -36.89 -0.63 15.50
C ALA A 9 -35.93 -1.78 15.86
N ALA A 10 -36.40 -3.03 15.84
CA ALA A 10 -35.56 -4.20 16.09
C ALA A 10 -34.49 -4.39 15.01
N ILE A 11 -34.81 -4.13 13.74
CA ILE A 11 -33.84 -4.21 12.64
C ILE A 11 -32.75 -3.15 12.79
N VAL A 12 -33.12 -1.91 13.12
CA VAL A 12 -32.18 -0.81 13.36
C VAL A 12 -31.30 -1.07 14.58
N ALA A 13 -31.86 -1.66 15.64
CA ALA A 13 -31.11 -2.04 16.83
C ALA A 13 -30.16 -3.24 16.58
N ALA A 14 -30.50 -4.11 15.63
CA ALA A 14 -29.66 -5.25 15.25
C ALA A 14 -28.50 -4.86 14.30
N THR A 15 -28.60 -3.72 13.61
CA THR A 15 -27.47 -3.15 12.86
C THR A 15 -26.45 -2.52 13.81
N GLY A 16 -25.44 -3.30 14.20
CA GLY A 16 -24.26 -2.81 14.90
C GLY A 16 -23.30 -2.03 14.00
N THR A 17 -22.19 -1.55 14.56
CA THR A 17 -21.15 -0.84 13.80
C THR A 17 -20.47 -1.80 12.82
N THR A 18 -20.69 -1.59 11.52
CA THR A 18 -19.96 -2.31 10.47
C THR A 18 -18.66 -1.56 10.16
N TYR A 19 -17.51 -2.20 10.40
CA TYR A 19 -16.21 -1.70 9.94
C TYR A 19 -16.02 -2.01 8.46
N ALA A 20 -16.88 -1.45 7.61
CA ALA A 20 -16.59 -1.41 6.19
C ALA A 20 -15.60 -0.25 5.98
N GLN A 21 -14.41 -0.52 5.43
CA GLN A 21 -13.41 0.49 5.04
C GLN A 21 -12.50 1.03 6.16
N SER A 22 -11.83 0.16 6.93
CA SER A 22 -10.71 0.63 7.76
C SER A 22 -9.50 0.96 6.87
N TYR A 23 -9.10 2.23 6.81
CA TYR A 23 -7.89 2.67 6.10
C TYR A 23 -6.60 2.44 6.91
N ALA A 24 -6.70 2.28 8.23
CA ALA A 24 -5.53 2.14 9.10
C ALA A 24 -4.61 0.94 8.77
N PRO A 25 -5.11 -0.27 8.42
CA PRO A 25 -4.27 -1.39 8.02
C PRO A 25 -3.54 -1.14 6.68
N ASP A 26 -4.22 -0.46 5.75
CA ASP A 26 -3.70 -0.17 4.42
C ASP A 26 -2.70 1.00 4.44
N ALA A 27 -2.84 1.92 5.39
CA ALA A 27 -1.96 3.08 5.53
C ALA A 27 -0.48 2.68 5.68
N LEU A 28 -0.17 1.67 6.51
CA LEU A 28 1.21 1.19 6.66
C LEU A 28 1.74 0.54 5.38
N ARG A 29 0.88 -0.18 4.65
CA ARG A 29 1.24 -0.88 3.42
C ARG A 29 1.55 0.10 2.29
N PHE A 30 0.77 1.17 2.15
CA PHE A 30 0.96 2.19 1.12
C PHE A 30 1.95 3.29 1.52
N SER A 31 2.25 3.44 2.82
CA SER A 31 3.29 4.36 3.30
C SER A 31 4.71 3.88 2.98
N GLN A 32 4.89 2.58 2.73
CA GLN A 32 6.21 2.03 2.39
C GLN A 32 6.50 2.20 0.91
N THR A 33 7.57 2.93 0.59
CA THR A 33 8.05 3.05 -0.79
C THR A 33 8.95 1.87 -1.12
N ASN A 34 8.47 0.95 -1.95
CA ASN A 34 9.26 -0.16 -2.49
C ASN A 34 9.53 0.07 -3.98
N PHE A 35 10.68 0.68 -4.28
CA PHE A 35 11.18 0.70 -5.64
C PHE A 35 11.58 -0.73 -6.01
N GLY A 36 11.04 -1.28 -7.10
CA GLY A 36 11.48 -2.58 -7.60
C GLY A 36 13.01 -2.60 -7.75
N SER A 37 13.65 -3.69 -7.30
CA SER A 37 15.12 -3.80 -7.25
C SER A 37 15.58 -5.12 -7.87
N THR A 38 16.74 -5.08 -8.53
CA THR A 38 17.43 -6.30 -8.95
C THR A 38 18.00 -7.05 -7.74
N ALA A 39 18.47 -8.28 -7.95
CA ALA A 39 19.17 -9.05 -6.92
C ALA A 39 20.44 -8.33 -6.43
N ARG A 40 21.16 -7.62 -7.31
CA ARG A 40 22.37 -6.83 -6.97
C ARG A 40 22.05 -5.78 -5.91
N PHE A 41 21.07 -4.92 -6.17
CA PHE A 41 20.71 -3.86 -5.21
C PHE A 41 19.96 -4.38 -3.99
N LYS A 42 19.23 -5.49 -4.10
CA LYS A 42 18.67 -6.18 -2.90
C LYS A 42 19.77 -6.66 -1.96
N GLY A 43 20.89 -7.18 -2.50
CA GLY A 43 22.07 -7.53 -1.71
C GLY A 43 22.78 -6.32 -1.06
N MET A 44 22.54 -5.11 -1.56
CA MET A 44 23.09 -3.85 -1.02
C MET A 44 22.06 -3.03 -0.25
N ALA A 45 21.07 -3.69 0.37
CA ALA A 45 20.02 -3.05 1.17
C ALA A 45 19.25 -1.92 0.44
N GLY A 46 19.11 -1.99 -0.89
CA GLY A 46 18.37 -1.00 -1.67
C GLY A 46 19.16 0.27 -2.01
N ALA A 47 20.50 0.24 -2.02
CA ALA A 47 21.35 1.39 -2.34
C ALA A 47 21.29 1.88 -3.83
N GLN A 48 20.30 1.45 -4.60
CA GLN A 48 20.09 1.74 -6.03
C GLN A 48 19.89 3.22 -6.38
N ILE A 49 19.53 4.07 -5.41
CA ILE A 49 19.38 5.51 -5.64
C ILE A 49 20.75 6.19 -5.71
N GLY A 50 21.73 5.73 -4.92
CA GLY A 50 23.09 6.29 -4.91
C GLY A 50 24.04 5.61 -5.89
N VAL A 51 23.77 4.36 -6.26
CA VAL A 51 24.60 3.53 -7.15
C VAL A 51 23.75 3.16 -8.35
N GLY A 52 24.09 3.65 -9.55
CA GLY A 52 23.36 3.36 -10.80
C GLY A 52 23.81 2.08 -11.49
N GLY A 53 23.44 1.92 -12.76
CA GLY A 53 23.98 0.85 -13.62
C GLY A 53 23.29 -0.51 -13.45
N ASP A 54 21.99 -0.51 -13.12
CA ASP A 54 21.14 -1.68 -13.27
C ASP A 54 19.68 -1.32 -13.61
N MET A 55 18.84 -2.34 -13.88
CA MET A 55 17.44 -2.16 -14.31
C MET A 55 16.58 -1.38 -13.30
N GLY A 56 16.90 -1.45 -12.00
CA GLY A 56 16.23 -0.68 -10.95
C GLY A 56 16.43 0.83 -11.08
N SER A 57 17.47 1.27 -11.81
CA SER A 57 17.71 2.69 -12.09
C SER A 57 16.55 3.33 -12.87
N LEU A 58 15.81 2.58 -13.70
CA LEU A 58 14.65 3.09 -14.45
C LEU A 58 13.57 3.69 -13.54
N THR A 59 13.35 3.09 -12.36
CA THR A 59 12.26 3.46 -11.46
C THR A 59 12.73 4.25 -10.23
N SER A 60 14.00 4.09 -9.84
CA SER A 60 14.54 4.67 -8.61
C SER A 60 15.52 5.83 -8.81
N ASN A 61 16.29 5.83 -9.89
CA ASN A 61 17.19 6.93 -10.25
C ASN A 61 17.54 6.90 -11.77
N PRO A 62 16.75 7.56 -12.63
CA PRO A 62 16.97 7.55 -14.08
C PRO A 62 18.34 8.10 -14.52
N ALA A 63 18.97 8.98 -13.72
CA ALA A 63 20.33 9.46 -14.02
C ALA A 63 21.37 8.33 -13.93
N GLY A 64 21.10 7.30 -13.11
CA GLY A 64 21.95 6.10 -12.98
C GLY A 64 22.00 5.22 -14.23
N LEU A 65 21.13 5.44 -15.23
CA LEU A 65 21.18 4.75 -16.51
C LEU A 65 22.46 5.07 -17.30
N GLY A 66 23.06 6.24 -17.07
CA GLY A 66 24.33 6.63 -17.69
C GLY A 66 25.55 5.82 -17.22
N LEU A 67 25.38 4.93 -16.23
CA LEU A 67 26.43 4.09 -15.68
C LEU A 67 26.45 2.67 -16.27
N PHE A 68 25.56 2.36 -17.23
CA PHE A 68 25.67 1.17 -18.08
C PHE A 68 26.67 1.43 -19.22
N THR A 69 27.94 1.55 -18.89
CA THR A 69 29.02 1.75 -19.87
C THR A 69 29.99 0.58 -19.84
#